data_AF-J4QAY6-F1
#
_entry.id   AF-J4QAY6-F1
#
_cell.length_a   1.000
_cell.length_b   1.000
_cell.length_c   1.000
_cell.angle_alpha   90.00
_cell.angle_beta   90.00
_cell.angle_gamma   90.00
#
_symmetry.space_group_name_H-M   'P 1'
#
loop_
_entity.id
_entity.type
_entity.pdbx_description
1 polymer ?
#
loop_
_entity_poly.entity_id
_entity_poly.type
_entity_poly.pdbx_seq_one_letter_code
_entity_poly.pdbx_strand_id
1 'polypeptide(L)'
;MKDLYLDIETFSSVSLRDCGVYRYADSEDAKILLFGYSVDGAPIEVIETAKGEQIPAAILSALSSPAVTKWAHNASFERVFLSVWLRRNCPEYFRSYGDTNDTVSDYLDPHSWKCTMVWSAYCGLPLTLEQVGAIFHLEEQKMVEGKNLIRFFSLPRKPTKNDSRIRNLPDNAPDKWATFVEYNRRDVQVEMEIAEKLSRFPVPDSTWEEYWLSEKINDRGILVDLTLAENAIRFDDQARESLIKRMKTLTKLENPNSVQQLKSWLEERDIRTDSLDKNAIISLLKTVPKEVAEVLTLRQQTSRSSVKKYTKMMDTVCADGRARGMFQFYGASRTGRWA
;
A
#
# COMPACT_ATOMS: atom_id res chain seq x y z
N MET A 1 21.09 12.46 -20.26
CA MET A 1 20.26 12.07 -19.13
C MET A 1 21.15 11.65 -17.98
N LYS A 2 21.19 12.49 -16.96
CA LYS A 2 21.82 12.25 -15.67
C LYS A 2 20.76 12.00 -14.61
N ASP A 3 19.70 12.81 -14.59
CA ASP A 3 18.58 12.72 -13.65
C ASP A 3 17.26 12.51 -14.41
N LEU A 4 16.41 11.64 -13.88
CA LEU A 4 15.05 11.38 -14.36
C LEU A 4 14.09 11.48 -13.18
N TYR A 5 13.27 12.52 -13.13
CA TYR A 5 12.16 12.63 -12.20
C TYR A 5 10.94 12.01 -12.82
N LEU A 6 10.19 11.21 -12.05
CA LEU A 6 9.00 10.53 -12.58
C LEU A 6 7.95 10.26 -11.52
N ASP A 7 6.70 10.26 -11.96
CA ASP A 7 5.54 9.84 -11.19
C ASP A 7 4.61 9.02 -12.09
N ILE A 8 4.02 7.96 -11.55
CA ILE A 8 3.13 7.08 -12.30
C ILE A 8 1.76 6.97 -11.64
N GLU A 9 0.72 7.15 -12.46
CA GLU A 9 -0.63 6.77 -12.07
C GLU A 9 -0.92 5.37 -12.55
N THR A 10 -1.47 4.53 -11.68
CA THR A 10 -1.60 3.10 -11.94
C THR A 10 -2.99 2.58 -11.65
N PHE A 11 -3.30 1.39 -12.11
CA PHE A 11 -4.48 0.64 -11.70
C PHE A 11 -4.11 -0.80 -11.39
N SER A 12 -4.84 -1.39 -10.45
CA SER A 12 -4.91 -2.83 -10.19
C SER A 12 -6.28 -3.18 -9.62
N SER A 13 -6.74 -4.41 -9.83
CA SER A 13 -7.97 -4.91 -9.20
C SER A 13 -7.86 -5.08 -7.67
N VAL A 14 -6.64 -5.22 -7.15
CA VAL A 14 -6.39 -5.39 -5.72
C VAL A 14 -6.13 -4.06 -5.02
N SER A 15 -6.43 -4.01 -3.72
CA SER A 15 -6.29 -2.79 -2.91
C SER A 15 -4.84 -2.58 -2.48
N LEU A 16 -4.17 -1.55 -3.02
CA LEU A 16 -2.81 -1.16 -2.63
C LEU A 16 -2.65 -1.02 -1.10
N ARG A 17 -3.64 -0.42 -0.44
CA ARG A 17 -3.64 -0.24 1.03
C ARG A 17 -3.61 -1.58 1.77
N ASP A 18 -4.28 -2.58 1.22
CA ASP A 18 -4.48 -3.85 1.91
C ASP A 18 -3.39 -4.87 1.54
N CYS A 19 -2.78 -4.80 0.36
CA CYS A 19 -1.77 -5.77 -0.09
C CYS A 19 -0.34 -5.24 -0.23
N GLY A 20 -0.13 -3.92 -0.24
CA GLY A 20 1.17 -3.30 -0.52
C GLY A 20 1.55 -3.33 -2.01
N VAL A 21 2.59 -2.57 -2.39
CA VAL A 21 2.91 -2.33 -3.82
C VAL A 21 3.29 -3.60 -4.57
N TYR A 22 4.00 -4.53 -3.92
CA TYR A 22 4.46 -5.75 -4.58
C TYR A 22 3.29 -6.59 -5.10
N ARG A 23 2.33 -6.92 -4.23
CA ARG A 23 1.13 -7.66 -4.63
C ARG A 23 0.21 -6.84 -5.54
N TYR A 24 0.14 -5.53 -5.33
CA TYR A 24 -0.61 -4.62 -6.18
C TYR A 24 -0.10 -4.64 -7.63
N ALA A 25 1.21 -4.51 -7.84
CA ALA A 25 1.87 -4.55 -9.14
C ALA A 25 1.86 -5.96 -9.77
N ASP A 26 1.94 -7.01 -8.94
CA ASP A 26 1.94 -8.40 -9.39
C ASP A 26 0.57 -8.89 -9.91
N SER A 27 -0.51 -8.13 -9.69
CA SER A 27 -1.82 -8.48 -10.23
C SER A 27 -1.82 -8.51 -11.76
N GLU A 28 -2.51 -9.47 -12.38
CA GLU A 28 -2.52 -9.67 -13.83
C GLU A 28 -3.06 -8.46 -14.60
N ASP A 29 -3.97 -7.70 -13.98
CA ASP A 29 -4.59 -6.52 -14.57
C ASP A 29 -3.92 -5.20 -14.19
N ALA A 30 -2.74 -5.26 -13.54
CA ALA A 30 -1.96 -4.09 -13.18
C ALA A 30 -1.48 -3.32 -14.42
N LYS A 31 -1.74 -2.01 -14.47
CA LYS A 31 -1.42 -1.14 -15.62
C LYS A 31 -0.94 0.23 -15.19
N ILE A 32 0.00 0.80 -15.94
CA ILE A 32 0.29 2.24 -15.91
C ILE A 32 -0.80 2.96 -16.70
N LEU A 33 -1.29 4.07 -16.15
CA LEU A 33 -2.34 4.91 -16.71
C LEU A 33 -1.78 6.21 -17.27
N LEU A 34 -0.93 6.85 -16.48
CA LEU A 34 -0.18 8.06 -16.80
C LEU A 34 1.27 7.85 -16.39
N PHE A 35 2.18 8.33 -17.20
CA PHE A 35 3.61 8.35 -16.90
C PHE A 35 4.11 9.78 -17.06
N GLY A 36 4.27 10.47 -15.94
CA GLY A 36 4.80 11.82 -15.86
C GLY A 36 6.30 11.77 -15.66
N TYR A 37 7.06 12.59 -16.39
CA TYR A 37 8.51 12.62 -16.22
C TYR A 37 9.16 13.94 -16.62
N SER A 38 10.35 14.18 -16.08
CA SER A 38 11.27 15.25 -16.48
C SER A 38 12.69 14.71 -16.58
N VAL A 39 13.36 15.03 -17.69
CA VAL A 39 14.76 14.67 -17.95
C VAL A 39 15.65 15.85 -17.61
N ASP A 40 16.61 15.67 -16.70
CA ASP A 40 17.60 16.69 -16.34
C ASP A 40 16.98 18.05 -15.95
N GLY A 41 15.75 18.04 -15.40
CA GLY A 41 15.00 19.24 -15.02
C GLY A 41 14.30 19.98 -16.18
N ALA A 42 14.24 19.36 -17.37
CA ALA A 42 13.51 19.89 -18.52
C ALA A 42 11.98 19.96 -18.28
N PRO A 43 11.21 20.63 -19.16
CA PRO A 43 9.75 20.65 -19.07
C PRO A 43 9.14 19.25 -18.93
N ILE A 44 8.10 19.13 -18.10
CA ILE A 44 7.49 17.86 -17.75
C ILE A 44 6.58 17.37 -18.89
N GLU A 45 6.80 16.12 -19.29
CA GLU A 45 5.95 15.40 -20.22
C GLU A 45 5.08 14.40 -19.46
N VAL A 46 3.85 14.19 -19.92
CA VAL A 46 2.95 13.16 -19.39
C VAL A 46 2.48 12.29 -20.54
N ILE A 47 2.73 11.00 -20.44
CA ILE A 47 2.34 9.99 -21.43
C ILE A 47 1.03 9.35 -20.98
N GLU A 48 -0.02 9.44 -21.79
CA GLU A 48 -1.32 8.84 -21.55
C GLU A 48 -1.32 7.36 -21.98
N THR A 49 -0.59 6.50 -21.25
CA THR A 49 -0.46 5.07 -21.59
C THR A 49 -1.81 4.35 -21.63
N ALA A 50 -2.79 4.76 -20.82
CA ALA A 50 -4.15 4.23 -20.87
C ALA A 50 -4.89 4.52 -22.20
N LYS A 51 -4.43 5.50 -22.98
CA LYS A 51 -4.92 5.81 -24.34
C LYS A 51 -4.05 5.21 -25.45
N GLY A 52 -3.03 4.43 -25.10
CA GLY A 52 -2.16 3.73 -26.05
C GLY A 52 -0.92 4.52 -26.47
N GLU A 53 -0.64 5.67 -25.85
CA GLU A 53 0.64 6.36 -26.03
C GLU A 53 1.80 5.49 -25.52
N GLN A 54 2.95 5.62 -26.17
CA GLN A 54 4.13 4.80 -25.89
C GLN A 54 5.16 5.61 -25.12
N ILE A 55 5.71 5.03 -24.05
CA ILE A 55 6.84 5.63 -23.32
C ILE A 55 8.06 5.60 -24.25
N PRO A 56 8.78 6.73 -24.43
CA PRO A 56 9.92 6.76 -25.36
C PRO A 56 11.03 5.77 -24.97
N ALA A 57 11.65 5.14 -25.97
CA ALA A 57 12.70 4.12 -25.78
C ALA A 57 13.89 4.62 -24.93
N ALA A 58 14.23 5.90 -25.04
CA ALA A 58 15.28 6.53 -24.23
C ALA A 58 14.90 6.57 -22.74
N ILE A 59 13.63 6.80 -22.41
CA ILE A 59 13.12 6.77 -21.03
C ILE A 59 13.08 5.33 -20.51
N LEU A 60 12.56 4.39 -21.30
CA LEU A 60 12.56 2.96 -20.92
C LEU A 60 13.97 2.44 -20.63
N SER A 61 14.95 2.81 -21.46
CA SER A 61 16.36 2.46 -21.24
C SER A 61 16.94 3.06 -19.96
N ALA A 62 16.51 4.28 -19.61
CA ALA A 62 16.99 4.99 -18.44
C ALA A 62 16.51 4.35 -17.13
N LEU A 63 15.29 3.80 -17.09
CA LEU A 63 14.72 3.14 -15.90
C LEU A 63 15.61 2.04 -15.33
N SER A 64 16.31 1.31 -16.21
CA SER A 64 17.21 0.21 -15.84
C SER A 64 18.69 0.62 -15.80
N SER A 65 19.03 1.82 -16.25
CA SER A 65 20.43 2.26 -16.35
C SER A 65 20.96 2.71 -14.98
N PRO A 66 22.09 2.16 -14.49
CA PRO A 66 22.72 2.63 -13.26
C PRO A 66 23.42 3.99 -13.44
N ALA A 67 23.61 4.45 -14.68
CA ALA A 67 24.22 5.74 -15.00
C ALA A 67 23.22 6.92 -14.89
N VAL A 68 21.92 6.63 -14.79
CA VAL A 68 20.87 7.62 -14.61
C VAL A 68 20.34 7.52 -13.18
N THR A 69 20.30 8.64 -12.48
CA THR A 69 19.62 8.71 -11.17
C THR A 69 18.14 8.93 -11.40
N LYS A 70 17.31 8.04 -10.85
CA LYS A 70 15.85 8.15 -10.90
C LYS A 70 15.38 8.74 -9.58
N TRP A 71 14.52 9.74 -9.67
CA TRP A 71 13.89 10.41 -8.55
C TRP A 71 12.39 10.17 -8.61
N ALA A 72 11.83 9.77 -7.47
CA ALA A 72 10.39 9.69 -7.27
C ALA A 72 10.04 9.99 -5.79
N HIS A 73 8.89 10.59 -5.53
CA HIS A 73 8.34 10.72 -4.18
C HIS A 73 7.65 9.44 -3.76
N ASN A 74 8.31 8.65 -2.89
CA ASN A 74 8.00 7.25 -2.59
C ASN A 74 8.55 6.24 -3.62
N ALA A 75 9.76 6.48 -4.15
CA ALA A 75 10.45 5.68 -5.19
C ALA A 75 10.35 4.15 -5.10
N SER A 76 10.12 3.56 -3.92
CA SER A 76 9.83 2.13 -3.78
C SER A 76 8.61 1.73 -4.60
N PHE A 77 7.55 2.56 -4.61
CA PHE A 77 6.33 2.29 -5.35
C PHE A 77 6.59 2.24 -6.86
N GLU A 78 7.17 3.29 -7.39
CA GLU A 78 7.42 3.48 -8.82
C GLU A 78 8.36 2.39 -9.32
N ARG A 79 9.48 2.16 -8.61
CA ARG A 79 10.48 1.14 -8.97
C ARG A 79 9.88 -0.26 -9.00
N VAL A 80 9.12 -0.65 -7.97
CA VAL A 80 8.52 -1.99 -7.90
C VAL A 80 7.47 -2.17 -8.98
N PHE A 81 6.59 -1.19 -9.18
CA PHE A 81 5.57 -1.26 -10.20
C PHE A 81 6.18 -1.32 -11.61
N LEU A 82 7.16 -0.45 -11.90
CA LEU A 82 7.88 -0.43 -13.18
C LEU A 82 8.67 -1.70 -13.42
N SER A 83 9.20 -2.34 -12.38
CA SER A 83 9.86 -3.65 -12.53
C SER A 83 8.92 -4.70 -13.11
N VAL A 84 7.73 -4.84 -12.54
CA VAL A 84 6.74 -5.80 -13.01
C VAL A 84 6.21 -5.40 -14.39
N TRP A 85 5.95 -4.10 -14.60
CA TRP A 85 5.44 -3.60 -15.87
C TRP A 85 6.45 -3.78 -17.02
N LEU A 86 7.73 -3.46 -16.82
CA LEU A 86 8.77 -3.64 -17.83
C LEU A 86 8.96 -5.11 -18.20
N ARG A 87 9.02 -6.01 -17.21
CA ARG A 87 9.11 -7.46 -17.48
C ARG A 87 7.98 -7.97 -18.36
N ARG A 88 6.76 -7.44 -18.18
CA ARG A 88 5.57 -7.85 -18.93
C ARG A 88 5.45 -7.20 -20.30
N ASN A 89 5.77 -5.91 -20.41
CA ASN A 89 5.43 -5.10 -21.58
C ASN A 89 6.64 -4.73 -22.45
N CYS A 90 7.83 -4.60 -21.86
CA CYS A 90 9.04 -4.16 -22.55
C CYS A 90 10.31 -4.88 -21.98
N PRO A 91 10.35 -6.23 -22.01
CA PRO A 91 11.39 -7.02 -21.34
C PRO A 91 12.81 -6.73 -21.83
N GLU A 92 12.96 -6.26 -23.06
CA GLU A 92 14.24 -5.86 -23.65
C GLU A 92 14.90 -4.68 -22.92
N TYR A 93 14.11 -3.84 -22.25
CA TYR A 93 14.58 -2.71 -21.43
C TYR A 93 14.71 -3.05 -19.95
N PHE A 94 14.19 -4.20 -19.50
CA PHE A 94 14.36 -4.64 -18.12
C PHE A 94 15.79 -5.17 -17.89
N ARG A 95 16.42 -4.74 -16.80
CA ARG A 95 17.68 -5.30 -16.31
C ARG A 95 17.49 -5.67 -14.85
N SER A 96 17.59 -6.97 -14.58
CA SER A 96 17.59 -7.51 -13.23
C SER A 96 18.89 -7.17 -12.52
N TYR A 97 18.88 -7.33 -11.19
CA TYR A 97 20.09 -7.33 -10.38
C TYR A 97 20.13 -8.59 -9.50
N GLY A 98 21.33 -8.92 -9.03
CA GLY A 98 21.57 -10.18 -8.32
C GLY A 98 21.71 -11.39 -9.25
N ASP A 99 21.81 -12.58 -8.65
CA ASP A 99 21.85 -13.84 -9.38
C ASP A 99 20.47 -14.13 -10.01
N THR A 100 20.45 -14.74 -11.20
CA THR A 100 19.20 -15.12 -11.87
C THR A 100 18.35 -16.11 -11.09
N ASN A 101 18.95 -16.85 -10.15
CA ASN A 101 18.25 -17.75 -9.23
C ASN A 101 17.83 -17.06 -7.93
N ASP A 102 18.17 -15.78 -7.76
CA ASP A 102 17.77 -15.00 -6.61
C ASP A 102 16.40 -14.35 -6.86
N THR A 103 15.56 -14.38 -5.83
CA THR A 103 14.22 -13.79 -5.81
C THR A 103 14.18 -12.26 -6.02
N VAL A 104 15.35 -11.59 -5.96
CA VAL A 104 15.47 -10.16 -6.27
C VAL A 104 15.58 -9.87 -7.77
N SER A 105 15.88 -10.87 -8.59
CA SER A 105 16.08 -10.72 -10.05
C SER A 105 14.83 -10.27 -10.80
N ASP A 106 13.68 -10.30 -10.14
CA ASP A 106 12.39 -9.82 -10.64
C ASP A 106 12.20 -8.30 -10.58
N TYR A 107 13.16 -7.59 -9.98
CA TYR A 107 13.08 -6.15 -9.71
C TYR A 107 14.23 -5.36 -10.35
N LEU A 108 13.99 -4.08 -10.60
CA LEU A 108 15.02 -3.10 -10.98
C LEU A 108 15.94 -2.86 -9.78
N ASP A 109 17.25 -2.73 -10.03
CA ASP A 109 18.23 -2.44 -8.98
C ASP A 109 17.84 -1.15 -8.26
N PRO A 110 17.65 -1.16 -6.92
CA PRO A 110 17.41 0.08 -6.18
C PRO A 110 18.62 1.03 -6.23
N HIS A 111 19.82 0.54 -6.53
CA HIS A 111 20.98 1.41 -6.77
C HIS A 111 20.66 2.37 -7.94
N SER A 112 20.89 3.67 -7.74
CA SER A 112 20.45 4.80 -8.60
C SER A 112 18.99 5.24 -8.52
N TRP A 113 18.15 4.62 -7.67
CA TRP A 113 16.83 5.16 -7.32
C TRP A 113 16.90 5.94 -6.02
N LYS A 114 16.54 7.23 -6.05
CA LYS A 114 16.50 8.11 -4.89
C LYS A 114 15.07 8.57 -4.62
N CYS A 115 14.77 8.75 -3.35
CA CYS A 115 13.41 8.95 -2.88
C CYS A 115 13.30 10.30 -2.14
N THR A 116 12.52 11.24 -2.68
CA THR A 116 12.33 12.55 -2.03
C THR A 116 11.54 12.43 -0.72
N MET A 117 10.71 11.39 -0.54
CA MET A 117 10.09 11.07 0.75
C MET A 117 11.13 10.68 1.80
N VAL A 118 12.11 9.84 1.45
CA VAL A 118 13.20 9.45 2.38
C VAL A 118 14.08 10.65 2.71
N TRP A 119 14.39 11.49 1.71
CA TRP A 119 15.13 12.73 1.92
C TRP A 119 14.38 13.67 2.87
N SER A 120 13.06 13.83 2.67
CA SER A 120 12.20 14.60 3.57
C SER A 120 12.23 14.04 4.99
N ALA A 121 12.07 12.73 5.15
CA ALA A 121 12.11 12.06 6.44
C ALA A 121 13.45 12.23 7.17
N TYR A 122 14.56 12.16 6.43
CA TYR A 122 15.90 12.43 6.95
C TYR A 122 16.03 13.85 7.51
N CYS A 123 15.43 14.83 6.84
CA CYS A 123 15.35 16.22 7.30
C CYS A 123 14.32 16.45 8.41
N GLY A 124 13.68 15.41 8.94
CA GLY A 124 12.64 15.51 9.96
C GLY A 124 11.31 16.07 9.45
N LEU A 125 11.11 16.10 8.13
CA LEU A 125 9.87 16.56 7.49
C LEU A 125 8.83 15.41 7.41
N PRO A 126 7.56 15.75 7.14
CA PRO A 126 6.51 14.75 6.90
C PRO A 126 6.80 13.84 5.70
N LEU A 127 6.05 12.74 5.60
CA LEU A 127 6.29 11.72 4.57
C LEU A 127 5.48 11.94 3.28
N THR A 128 4.43 12.75 3.30
CA THR A 128 3.59 12.94 2.11
C THR A 128 4.00 14.17 1.32
N LEU A 129 3.91 14.07 -0.01
CA LEU A 129 4.19 15.16 -0.94
C LEU A 129 3.39 16.43 -0.60
N GLU A 130 2.10 16.24 -0.30
CA GLU A 130 1.17 17.28 0.18
C GLU A 130 1.70 17.98 1.44
N GLN A 131 2.13 17.23 2.46
CA GLN A 131 2.59 17.83 3.71
C GLN A 131 3.96 18.51 3.57
N VAL A 132 4.88 17.96 2.78
CA VAL A 132 6.21 18.53 2.58
C VAL A 132 6.13 19.81 1.76
N GLY A 133 5.40 19.83 0.64
CA GLY A 133 5.27 21.05 -0.14
C GLY A 133 4.53 22.17 0.60
N ALA A 134 3.67 21.83 1.58
CA ALA A 134 2.96 22.83 2.40
C ALA A 134 3.94 23.57 3.30
N ILE A 135 4.92 22.85 3.84
CA ILE A 135 6.01 23.42 4.65
C ILE A 135 6.90 24.33 3.78
N PHE A 136 7.15 23.95 2.53
CA PHE A 136 7.92 24.78 1.61
C PHE A 136 7.12 25.89 0.92
N HIS A 137 5.84 26.04 1.27
CA HIS A 137 4.93 27.03 0.70
C HIS A 137 4.88 26.99 -0.83
N LEU A 138 4.90 25.79 -1.41
CA LEU A 138 4.76 25.62 -2.85
C LEU A 138 3.33 26.03 -3.23
N GLU A 139 3.19 27.02 -4.12
CA GLU A 139 1.92 27.70 -4.43
C GLU A 139 0.84 26.77 -5.02
N GLU A 140 1.25 25.57 -5.39
CA GLU A 140 0.65 24.77 -6.44
C GLU A 140 -0.03 23.48 -5.92
N GLN A 141 -0.15 23.33 -4.59
CA GLN A 141 -0.69 22.15 -3.88
C GLN A 141 -2.22 21.98 -3.89
N LYS A 142 -2.96 22.80 -4.62
CA LYS A 142 -4.42 22.95 -4.45
C LYS A 142 -5.30 21.98 -5.23
N MET A 143 -4.79 20.90 -5.82
CA MET A 143 -5.67 19.92 -6.47
C MET A 143 -6.23 18.93 -5.44
N VAL A 144 -7.15 19.44 -4.60
CA VAL A 144 -7.95 18.67 -3.64
C VAL A 144 -8.68 17.50 -4.34
N GLU A 145 -8.92 17.66 -5.64
CA GLU A 145 -9.52 16.70 -6.55
C GLU A 145 -8.65 15.45 -6.79
N GLY A 146 -7.32 15.50 -6.59
CA GLY A 146 -6.39 14.40 -6.88
C GLY A 146 -6.79 13.07 -6.23
N LYS A 147 -7.09 13.09 -4.93
CA LYS A 147 -7.58 11.90 -4.19
C LYS A 147 -8.87 11.32 -4.80
N ASN A 148 -9.74 12.18 -5.35
CA ASN A 148 -10.97 11.73 -6.00
C ASN A 148 -10.70 11.17 -7.40
N LEU A 149 -9.73 11.71 -8.14
CA LEU A 149 -9.33 11.23 -9.46
C LEU A 149 -8.63 9.87 -9.38
N ILE A 150 -7.71 9.68 -8.43
CA ILE A 150 -7.09 8.38 -8.13
C ILE A 150 -8.19 7.36 -7.80
N ARG A 151 -9.13 7.68 -6.90
CA ARG A 151 -10.25 6.77 -6.61
C ARG A 151 -11.13 6.47 -7.82
N PHE A 152 -11.23 7.40 -8.77
CA PHE A 152 -12.09 7.27 -9.93
C PHE A 152 -11.46 6.42 -11.04
N PHE A 153 -10.17 6.58 -11.33
CA PHE A 153 -9.47 5.90 -12.43
C PHE A 153 -8.59 4.72 -12.00
N SER A 154 -8.01 4.79 -10.80
CA SER A 154 -7.00 3.85 -10.28
C SER A 154 -7.60 2.71 -9.44
N LEU A 155 -8.88 2.79 -9.07
CA LEU A 155 -9.58 1.75 -8.30
C LEU A 155 -10.72 1.09 -9.09
N PRO A 156 -11.01 -0.20 -8.84
CA PRO A 156 -12.22 -0.83 -9.34
C PRO A 156 -13.46 -0.18 -8.71
N ARG A 157 -14.56 -0.17 -9.45
CA ARG A 157 -15.87 0.29 -8.96
C ARG A 157 -16.88 -0.84 -9.02
N LYS A 158 -17.86 -0.77 -8.11
CA LYS A 158 -19.00 -1.69 -8.14
C LYS A 158 -19.94 -1.31 -9.29
N PRO A 159 -20.38 -2.27 -10.10
CA PRO A 159 -21.48 -2.07 -11.03
C PRO A 159 -22.72 -1.53 -10.31
N THR A 160 -23.48 -0.71 -11.00
CA THR A 160 -24.79 -0.21 -10.53
C THR A 160 -25.90 -0.74 -11.45
N LYS A 161 -27.16 -0.59 -11.04
CA LYS A 161 -28.31 -1.02 -11.87
C LYS A 161 -28.30 -0.40 -13.27
N ASN A 162 -27.75 0.80 -13.43
CA ASN A 162 -27.76 1.57 -14.67
C ASN A 162 -26.41 1.56 -15.41
N ASP A 163 -25.40 0.88 -14.86
CA ASP A 163 -24.04 0.94 -15.36
C ASP A 163 -23.26 -0.30 -14.92
N SER A 164 -23.03 -1.21 -15.86
CA SER A 164 -22.35 -2.49 -15.63
C SER A 164 -20.83 -2.38 -15.51
N ARG A 165 -20.25 -1.18 -15.70
CA ARG A 165 -18.79 -0.99 -15.65
C ARG A 165 -18.23 -1.35 -14.27
N ILE A 166 -17.12 -2.07 -14.31
CA ILE A 166 -16.32 -2.44 -13.14
C ILE A 166 -15.14 -1.48 -12.90
N ARG A 167 -14.93 -0.53 -13.81
CA ARG A 167 -13.87 0.49 -13.76
C ARG A 167 -14.26 1.69 -14.63
N ASN A 168 -13.74 2.89 -14.33
CA ASN A 168 -13.81 4.02 -15.25
C ASN A 168 -12.53 4.13 -16.09
N LEU A 169 -12.71 4.22 -17.41
CA LEU A 169 -11.66 4.43 -18.40
C LEU A 169 -11.55 5.92 -18.78
N PRO A 170 -10.46 6.37 -19.44
CA PRO A 170 -10.32 7.75 -19.90
C PRO A 170 -11.57 8.28 -20.65
N ASP A 171 -12.07 7.49 -21.60
CA ASP A 171 -13.23 7.85 -22.44
C ASP A 171 -14.54 7.98 -21.68
N ASN A 172 -14.60 7.50 -20.44
CA ASN A 172 -15.80 7.55 -19.61
C ASN A 172 -16.00 8.92 -18.95
N ALA A 173 -14.94 9.70 -18.78
CA ALA A 173 -14.99 11.04 -18.22
C ALA A 173 -13.79 11.86 -18.74
N PRO A 174 -13.80 12.30 -20.01
CA PRO A 174 -12.66 12.98 -20.63
C PRO A 174 -12.19 14.23 -19.87
N ASP A 175 -13.11 15.04 -19.32
CA ASP A 175 -12.77 16.24 -18.55
C ASP A 175 -12.03 15.90 -17.25
N LYS A 176 -12.48 14.85 -16.55
CA LYS A 176 -11.79 14.34 -15.34
C LYS A 176 -10.44 13.75 -15.69
N TRP A 177 -10.35 13.08 -16.85
CA TRP A 177 -9.10 12.51 -17.32
C TRP A 177 -8.08 13.60 -17.65
N ALA A 178 -8.48 14.67 -18.34
CA ALA A 178 -7.61 15.83 -18.58
C ALA A 178 -7.12 16.46 -17.26
N THR A 179 -7.97 16.53 -16.24
CA THR A 179 -7.57 16.99 -14.89
C THR A 179 -6.58 16.02 -14.24
N PHE A 180 -6.72 14.70 -14.49
CA PHE A 180 -5.83 13.69 -13.95
C PHE A 180 -4.44 13.70 -14.61
N VAL A 181 -4.38 13.99 -15.91
CA VAL A 181 -3.12 14.26 -16.64
C VAL A 181 -2.39 15.44 -16.01
N GLU A 182 -3.10 16.54 -15.73
CA GLU A 182 -2.50 17.71 -15.08
C GLU A 182 -2.09 17.43 -13.63
N TYR A 183 -2.82 16.56 -12.94
CA TYR A 183 -2.46 16.11 -11.59
C TYR A 183 -1.12 15.36 -11.58
N ASN A 184 -0.93 14.39 -12.46
CA ASN A 184 0.33 13.67 -12.57
C ASN A 184 1.49 14.59 -13.00
N ARG A 185 1.26 15.54 -13.93
CA ARG A 185 2.26 16.58 -14.26
C ARG A 185 2.66 17.39 -13.03
N ARG A 186 1.67 17.81 -12.25
CA ARG A 186 1.87 18.60 -11.04
C ARG A 186 2.68 17.83 -9.99
N ASP A 187 2.40 16.56 -9.77
CA ASP A 187 3.12 15.76 -8.76
C ASP A 187 4.61 15.66 -9.10
N VAL A 188 4.98 15.47 -10.37
CA VAL A 188 6.39 15.54 -10.83
C VAL A 188 6.99 16.93 -10.56
N GLN A 189 6.25 18.00 -10.83
CA GLN A 189 6.74 19.36 -10.60
C GLN A 189 7.00 19.63 -9.12
N VAL A 190 6.04 19.28 -8.25
CA VAL A 190 6.16 19.46 -6.80
C VAL A 190 7.31 18.63 -6.26
N GLU A 191 7.51 17.40 -6.76
CA GLU A 191 8.66 16.59 -6.40
C GLU A 191 9.99 17.28 -6.75
N MET A 192 10.12 17.80 -7.97
CA MET A 192 11.32 18.50 -8.42
C MET A 192 11.60 19.74 -7.56
N GLU A 193 10.57 20.53 -7.25
CA GLU A 193 10.68 21.70 -6.37
C GLU A 193 11.11 21.29 -4.95
N ILE A 194 10.55 20.20 -4.41
CA ILE A 194 10.97 19.63 -3.13
C ILE A 194 12.44 19.20 -3.18
N ALA A 195 12.86 18.48 -4.22
CA ALA A 195 14.24 18.05 -4.40
C ALA A 195 15.20 19.25 -4.48
N GLU A 196 14.81 20.32 -5.17
CA GLU A 196 15.57 21.57 -5.22
C GLU A 196 15.73 22.20 -3.82
N LYS A 197 14.66 22.29 -3.03
CA LYS A 197 14.74 22.81 -1.64
C LYS A 197 15.61 21.93 -0.76
N LEU A 198 15.45 20.61 -0.86
CA LEU A 198 16.18 19.62 -0.07
C LEU A 198 17.66 19.51 -0.46
N SER A 199 18.05 19.91 -1.68
CA SER A 199 19.45 19.89 -2.15
C SER A 199 20.43 20.62 -1.22
N ARG A 200 19.94 21.58 -0.42
CA ARG A 200 20.70 22.32 0.60
C ARG A 200 21.05 21.47 1.83
N PHE A 201 20.39 20.32 2.00
CA PHE A 201 20.52 19.40 3.12
C PHE A 201 20.75 17.97 2.61
N PRO A 202 21.87 17.70 1.92
CA PRO A 202 22.09 16.41 1.27
C PRO A 202 22.08 15.25 2.26
N VAL A 203 21.40 14.17 1.88
CA VAL A 203 21.48 12.88 2.59
C VAL A 203 22.87 12.27 2.32
N PRO A 204 23.63 11.86 3.35
CA PRO A 204 24.91 11.19 3.18
C PRO A 204 24.80 9.91 2.36
N ASP A 205 25.84 9.58 1.59
CA ASP A 205 25.85 8.37 0.76
C ASP A 205 25.63 7.10 1.57
N SER A 206 26.17 7.01 2.79
CA SER A 206 25.94 5.89 3.70
C SER A 206 24.45 5.68 4.03
N THR A 207 23.67 6.75 4.13
CA THR A 207 22.22 6.66 4.38
C THR A 207 21.46 6.24 3.11
N TRP A 208 21.94 6.61 1.92
CA TRP A 208 21.41 6.06 0.68
C TRP A 208 21.73 4.57 0.52
N GLU A 209 22.92 4.14 0.92
CA GLU A 209 23.30 2.71 0.95
C GLU A 209 22.39 1.90 1.88
N GLU A 210 22.08 2.43 3.07
CA GLU A 210 21.12 1.83 4.00
C GLU A 210 19.70 1.74 3.39
N TYR A 211 19.26 2.82 2.73
CA TYR A 211 17.98 2.81 2.00
C TYR A 211 17.96 1.74 0.92
N TRP A 212 18.98 1.67 0.06
CA TRP A 212 19.04 0.66 -1.00
C TRP A 212 19.13 -0.77 -0.45
N LEU A 213 19.81 -0.97 0.68
CA LEU A 213 19.82 -2.26 1.36
C LEU A 213 18.41 -2.64 1.86
N SER A 214 17.66 -1.67 2.41
CA SER A 214 16.27 -1.89 2.85
C SER A 214 15.36 -2.30 1.69
N GLU A 215 15.53 -1.66 0.52
CA GLU A 215 14.80 -2.01 -0.70
C GLU A 215 15.15 -3.43 -1.16
N LYS A 216 16.43 -3.81 -1.13
CA LYS A 216 16.86 -5.19 -1.43
C LYS A 216 16.27 -6.23 -0.47
N ILE A 217 16.07 -5.88 0.80
CA ILE A 217 15.39 -6.74 1.79
C ILE A 217 13.90 -6.89 1.43
N ASN A 218 13.23 -5.80 1.07
CA ASN A 218 11.84 -5.83 0.62
C ASN A 218 11.67 -6.63 -0.69
N ASP A 219 12.58 -6.45 -1.65
CA ASP A 219 12.67 -7.19 -2.91
C ASP A 219 13.07 -8.65 -2.72
N ARG A 220 13.60 -9.04 -1.56
CA ARG A 220 13.86 -10.44 -1.19
C ARG A 220 12.59 -11.09 -0.64
N GLY A 221 11.84 -10.36 0.18
CA GLY A 221 10.64 -10.85 0.84
C GLY A 221 10.86 -12.04 1.77
N ILE A 222 9.76 -12.55 2.32
CA ILE A 222 9.71 -13.69 3.23
C ILE A 222 8.78 -14.74 2.63
N LEU A 223 9.26 -15.97 2.48
CA LEU A 223 8.42 -17.09 2.01
C LEU A 223 7.36 -17.41 3.07
N VAL A 224 6.11 -17.46 2.64
CA VAL A 224 4.98 -17.79 3.51
C VAL A 224 4.60 -19.25 3.29
N ASP A 225 4.47 -20.01 4.37
CA ASP A 225 3.81 -21.31 4.33
C ASP A 225 2.30 -21.10 4.15
N LEU A 226 1.88 -21.09 2.88
CA LEU A 226 0.49 -20.87 2.50
C LEU A 226 -0.43 -21.96 3.06
N THR A 227 0.02 -23.21 3.07
CA THR A 227 -0.76 -24.32 3.63
C THR A 227 -1.02 -24.10 5.12
N LEU A 228 -0.02 -23.69 5.89
CA LEU A 228 -0.20 -23.37 7.30
C LEU A 228 -1.14 -22.18 7.50
N ALA A 229 -0.98 -21.10 6.72
CA ALA A 229 -1.82 -19.91 6.81
C ALA A 229 -3.29 -20.22 6.48
N GLU A 230 -3.55 -20.93 5.38
CA GLU A 230 -4.89 -21.36 4.96
C GLU A 230 -5.56 -22.25 6.00
N ASN A 231 -4.84 -23.26 6.51
CA ASN A 231 -5.38 -24.13 7.55
C ASN A 231 -5.66 -23.39 8.85
N ALA A 232 -4.80 -22.43 9.24
CA ALA A 232 -5.03 -21.60 10.43
C ALA A 232 -6.30 -20.75 10.30
N ILE A 233 -6.52 -20.14 9.12
CA ILE A 233 -7.75 -19.38 8.83
C ILE A 233 -8.97 -20.32 8.88
N ARG A 234 -8.90 -21.48 8.20
CA ARG A 234 -9.99 -22.44 8.15
C ARG A 234 -10.38 -22.96 9.54
N PHE A 235 -9.42 -23.30 10.38
CA PHE A 235 -9.70 -23.77 11.74
C PHE A 235 -10.28 -22.68 12.63
N ASP A 236 -9.85 -21.43 12.46
CA ASP A 236 -10.45 -20.30 13.17
C ASP A 236 -11.90 -20.08 12.76
N ASP A 237 -12.22 -20.11 11.46
CA ASP A 237 -13.59 -19.95 10.98
C ASP A 237 -14.51 -21.06 11.50
N GLN A 238 -14.07 -22.32 11.47
CA GLN A 238 -14.83 -23.45 12.01
C GLN A 238 -15.05 -23.31 13.53
N ALA A 239 -14.01 -22.94 14.28
CA ALA A 239 -14.12 -22.72 15.71
C ALA A 239 -15.07 -21.54 16.01
N ARG A 240 -14.92 -20.44 15.29
CA ARG A 240 -15.72 -19.22 15.46
C ARG A 240 -17.19 -19.47 15.15
N GLU A 241 -17.50 -20.25 14.12
CA GLU A 241 -18.88 -20.66 13.81
C GLU A 241 -19.50 -21.45 14.97
N SER A 242 -18.79 -22.45 15.49
CA SER A 242 -19.23 -23.25 16.63
C SER A 242 -19.47 -22.40 17.88
N LEU A 243 -18.52 -21.51 18.19
CA LEU A 243 -18.60 -20.60 19.34
C LEU A 243 -19.78 -19.62 19.21
N ILE A 244 -19.96 -19.01 18.03
CA ILE A 244 -21.09 -18.10 17.77
C ILE A 244 -22.41 -18.86 17.89
N LYS A 245 -22.51 -20.08 17.36
CA LYS A 245 -23.71 -20.92 17.50
C LYS A 245 -24.02 -21.22 18.97
N ARG A 246 -23.01 -21.56 19.77
CA ARG A 246 -23.18 -21.75 21.23
C ARG A 246 -23.63 -20.47 21.92
N MET A 247 -23.01 -19.33 21.59
CA MET A 247 -23.42 -18.03 22.13
C MET A 247 -24.87 -17.68 21.75
N LYS A 248 -25.30 -17.92 20.51
CA LYS A 248 -26.69 -17.72 20.07
C LYS A 248 -27.65 -18.59 20.88
N THR A 249 -27.30 -19.85 21.12
CA THR A 249 -28.13 -20.76 21.92
C THR A 249 -28.32 -20.28 23.36
N LEU A 250 -27.24 -19.79 23.99
CA LEU A 250 -27.25 -19.31 25.38
C LEU A 250 -27.91 -17.94 25.53
N THR A 251 -27.66 -17.03 24.60
CA THR A 251 -28.09 -15.63 24.72
C THR A 251 -29.41 -15.33 24.01
N LYS A 252 -29.80 -16.15 23.04
CA LYS A 252 -30.91 -15.92 22.10
C LYS A 252 -30.77 -14.66 21.23
N LEU A 253 -29.58 -14.04 21.21
CA LEU A 253 -29.29 -12.89 20.37
C LEU A 253 -29.19 -13.28 18.89
N GLU A 254 -29.65 -12.40 18.01
CA GLU A 254 -29.50 -12.55 16.57
C GLU A 254 -28.01 -12.52 16.18
N ASN A 255 -27.25 -11.60 16.75
CA ASN A 255 -25.82 -11.44 16.57
C ASN A 255 -25.10 -11.26 17.92
N PRO A 256 -24.72 -12.35 18.60
CA PRO A 256 -24.01 -12.28 19.88
C PRO A 256 -22.58 -11.74 19.75
N ASN A 257 -22.10 -11.54 18.52
CA ASN A 257 -20.81 -10.91 18.25
C ASN A 257 -20.89 -9.37 18.21
N SER A 258 -22.11 -8.80 18.17
CA SER A 258 -22.34 -7.37 18.29
C SER A 258 -22.10 -6.93 19.73
N VAL A 259 -21.18 -5.97 19.92
CA VAL A 259 -20.88 -5.39 21.24
C VAL A 259 -22.14 -4.79 21.86
N GLN A 260 -22.96 -4.10 21.05
CA GLN A 260 -24.17 -3.46 21.52
C GLN A 260 -25.21 -4.49 21.99
N GLN A 261 -25.50 -5.51 21.18
CA GLN A 261 -26.48 -6.54 21.56
C GLN A 261 -26.03 -7.29 22.81
N LEU A 262 -24.73 -7.62 22.92
CA LEU A 262 -24.21 -8.34 24.07
C LEU A 262 -24.22 -7.48 25.34
N LYS A 263 -23.96 -6.17 25.25
CA LYS A 263 -24.11 -5.25 26.39
C LYS A 263 -25.56 -5.19 26.86
N SER A 264 -26.53 -5.03 25.97
CA SER A 264 -27.95 -5.02 26.33
C SER A 264 -28.36 -6.33 27.02
N TRP A 265 -27.89 -7.48 26.52
CA TRP A 265 -28.14 -8.78 27.14
C TRP A 265 -27.55 -8.93 28.55
N LEU A 266 -26.42 -8.28 28.84
CA LEU A 266 -25.81 -8.22 30.17
C LEU A 266 -26.59 -7.27 31.10
N GLU A 267 -27.03 -6.12 30.58
CA GLU A 267 -27.81 -5.14 31.34
C GLU A 267 -29.16 -5.70 31.82
N GLU A 268 -29.83 -6.52 31.00
CA GLU A 268 -31.04 -7.28 31.39
C GLU A 268 -30.82 -8.22 32.59
N ARG A 269 -29.57 -8.51 32.94
CA ARG A 269 -29.14 -9.36 34.06
C ARG A 269 -28.42 -8.55 35.15
N ASP A 270 -28.65 -7.24 35.17
CA ASP A 270 -28.06 -6.29 36.12
C ASP A 270 -26.51 -6.20 36.06
N ILE A 271 -25.91 -6.58 34.94
CA ILE A 271 -24.46 -6.53 34.73
C ILE A 271 -24.15 -5.38 33.76
N ARG A 272 -23.63 -4.27 34.30
CA ARG A 272 -23.24 -3.10 33.50
C ARG A 272 -21.75 -3.11 33.17
N THR A 273 -21.42 -2.76 31.93
CA THR A 273 -20.02 -2.61 31.51
C THR A 273 -19.86 -1.61 30.36
N ASP A 274 -18.86 -0.74 30.47
CA ASP A 274 -18.51 0.23 29.43
C ASP A 274 -17.73 -0.40 28.28
N SER A 275 -17.13 -1.57 28.48
CA SER A 275 -16.33 -2.26 27.49
C SER A 275 -16.53 -3.78 27.53
N LEU A 276 -16.27 -4.42 26.40
CA LEU A 276 -16.17 -5.88 26.28
C LEU A 276 -14.80 -6.28 25.70
N ASP A 277 -13.78 -5.46 25.95
CA ASP A 277 -12.40 -5.81 25.66
C ASP A 277 -11.88 -6.90 26.61
N LYS A 278 -10.65 -7.37 26.35
CA LYS A 278 -10.01 -8.45 27.09
C LYS A 278 -9.95 -8.17 28.60
N ASN A 279 -9.64 -6.94 29.01
CA ASN A 279 -9.47 -6.57 30.42
C ASN A 279 -10.82 -6.46 31.12
N ALA A 280 -11.81 -5.85 30.47
CA ALA A 280 -13.17 -5.75 30.98
C ALA A 280 -13.78 -7.14 31.22
N ILE A 281 -13.63 -8.06 30.25
CA ILE A 281 -14.11 -9.44 30.39
C ILE A 281 -13.43 -10.15 31.57
N ILE A 282 -12.10 -10.03 31.73
CA ILE A 282 -11.37 -10.65 32.85
C ILE A 282 -11.89 -10.14 34.20
N SER A 283 -12.22 -8.85 34.29
CA SER A 283 -12.80 -8.28 35.52
C SER A 283 -14.19 -8.85 35.80
N LEU A 284 -15.07 -8.86 34.80
CA LEU A 284 -16.43 -9.37 34.91
C LEU A 284 -16.47 -10.85 35.31
N LEU A 285 -15.58 -11.67 34.76
CA LEU A 285 -15.52 -13.11 35.06
C LEU A 285 -15.31 -13.44 36.54
N LYS A 286 -14.86 -12.48 37.37
CA LYS A 286 -14.69 -12.66 38.82
C LYS A 286 -15.99 -12.56 39.60
N THR A 287 -16.99 -11.86 39.07
CA THR A 287 -18.18 -11.44 39.82
C THR A 287 -19.49 -11.93 39.22
N VAL A 288 -19.49 -12.32 37.94
CA VAL A 288 -20.72 -12.73 37.26
C VAL A 288 -21.10 -14.19 37.55
N PRO A 289 -22.41 -14.54 37.48
CA PRO A 289 -22.86 -15.92 37.58
C PRO A 289 -22.25 -16.81 36.49
N LYS A 290 -22.20 -18.12 36.76
CA LYS A 290 -21.58 -19.14 35.89
C LYS A 290 -22.10 -19.09 34.44
N GLU A 291 -23.41 -18.87 34.25
CA GLU A 291 -24.04 -18.80 32.93
C GLU A 291 -23.54 -17.60 32.11
N VAL A 292 -23.38 -16.44 32.76
CA VAL A 292 -22.83 -15.24 32.11
C VAL A 292 -21.33 -15.41 31.87
N ALA A 293 -20.62 -16.06 32.81
CA ALA A 293 -19.20 -16.35 32.66
C ALA A 293 -18.93 -17.22 31.42
N GLU A 294 -19.79 -18.21 31.13
CA GLU A 294 -19.69 -19.02 29.91
C GLU A 294 -19.80 -18.15 28.65
N VAL A 295 -20.81 -17.27 28.57
CA VAL A 295 -21.00 -16.37 27.42
C VAL A 295 -19.82 -15.40 27.24
N LEU A 296 -19.34 -14.80 28.33
CA LEU A 296 -18.20 -13.88 28.28
C LEU A 296 -16.90 -14.58 27.87
N THR A 297 -16.72 -15.83 28.27
CA THR A 297 -15.58 -16.66 27.85
C THR A 297 -15.64 -16.96 26.34
N LEU A 298 -16.82 -17.35 25.84
CA LEU A 298 -17.04 -17.56 24.40
C LEU A 298 -16.82 -16.27 23.60
N ARG A 299 -17.26 -15.12 24.12
CA ARG A 299 -16.99 -13.80 23.53
C ARG A 299 -15.48 -13.53 23.44
N GLN A 300 -14.74 -13.80 24.50
CA GLN A 300 -13.29 -13.61 24.48
C GLN A 300 -12.62 -14.47 23.41
N GLN A 301 -13.04 -15.73 23.27
CA GLN A 301 -12.51 -16.64 22.25
C GLN A 301 -12.84 -16.20 20.82
N THR A 302 -14.06 -15.74 20.56
CA THR A 302 -14.49 -15.26 19.23
C THR A 302 -13.85 -13.92 18.83
N SER A 303 -13.39 -13.13 19.80
CA SER A 303 -12.76 -11.82 19.58
C SER A 303 -11.25 -11.87 19.31
N ARG A 304 -10.64 -13.07 19.22
CA ARG A 304 -9.20 -13.22 19.03
C ARG A 304 -8.76 -12.60 17.69
N SER A 305 -7.78 -11.69 17.76
CA SER A 305 -7.18 -11.06 16.58
C SER A 305 -5.98 -11.83 16.04
N SER A 306 -5.53 -12.89 16.71
CA SER A 306 -4.32 -13.63 16.38
C SER A 306 -4.34 -14.26 14.99
N VAL A 307 -5.52 -14.51 14.42
CA VAL A 307 -5.67 -15.10 13.08
C VAL A 307 -5.61 -14.05 11.96
N LYS A 308 -5.88 -12.77 12.27
CA LYS A 308 -5.80 -11.68 11.29
C LYS A 308 -4.41 -11.56 10.65
N LYS A 309 -3.35 -12.00 11.35
CA LYS A 309 -1.99 -12.05 10.80
C LYS A 309 -1.89 -13.02 9.62
N TYR A 310 -2.56 -14.18 9.68
CA TYR A 310 -2.58 -15.14 8.58
C TYR A 310 -3.38 -14.61 7.40
N THR A 311 -4.53 -13.97 7.65
CA THR A 311 -5.27 -13.27 6.59
C THR A 311 -4.39 -12.22 5.91
N LYS A 312 -3.70 -11.38 6.70
CA LYS A 312 -2.79 -10.37 6.15
C LYS A 312 -1.62 -10.98 5.37
N MET A 313 -1.09 -12.13 5.80
CA MET A 313 -0.08 -12.87 5.03
C MET A 313 -0.64 -13.30 3.66
N MET A 314 -1.87 -13.83 3.62
CA MET A 314 -2.53 -14.21 2.36
C MET A 314 -2.82 -13.00 1.47
N ASP A 315 -3.22 -11.87 2.06
CA ASP A 315 -3.53 -10.65 1.31
C ASP A 315 -2.29 -9.99 0.67
N THR A 316 -1.10 -10.22 1.23
CA THR A 316 0.16 -9.54 0.85
C THR A 316 1.12 -10.44 0.08
N VAL A 317 0.84 -11.74 -0.02
CA VAL A 317 1.72 -12.69 -0.72
C VAL A 317 1.67 -12.47 -2.23
N CYS A 318 2.83 -12.43 -2.87
CA CYS A 318 2.96 -12.39 -4.33
C CYS A 318 2.79 -13.79 -4.94
N ALA A 319 2.73 -13.87 -6.28
CA ALA A 319 2.54 -15.13 -7.01
C ALA A 319 3.60 -16.19 -6.71
N ASP A 320 4.80 -15.79 -6.28
CA ASP A 320 5.92 -16.66 -5.88
C ASP A 320 5.83 -17.17 -4.43
N GLY A 321 4.73 -16.88 -3.72
CA GLY A 321 4.53 -17.30 -2.33
C GLY A 321 5.26 -16.44 -1.30
N ARG A 322 5.82 -15.29 -1.70
CA ARG A 322 6.57 -14.42 -0.79
C ARG A 322 5.81 -13.13 -0.46
N ALA A 323 5.83 -12.76 0.82
CA ALA A 323 5.38 -11.43 1.27
C ALA A 323 6.54 -10.43 1.17
N ARG A 324 6.29 -9.28 0.55
CA ARG A 324 7.33 -8.32 0.12
C ARG A 324 6.90 -6.89 0.46
N GLY A 325 7.86 -5.98 0.68
CA GLY A 325 7.55 -4.59 1.04
C GLY A 325 6.96 -4.44 2.44
N MET A 326 7.41 -5.25 3.40
CA MET A 326 6.89 -5.27 4.76
C MET A 326 7.56 -4.26 5.69
N PHE A 327 8.64 -3.63 5.25
CA PHE A 327 9.40 -2.65 6.03
C PHE A 327 9.44 -1.30 5.33
N GLN A 328 9.25 -0.23 6.10
CA GLN A 328 9.44 1.13 5.60
C GLN A 328 10.70 1.75 6.18
N PHE A 329 11.66 2.09 5.31
CA PHE A 329 12.83 2.88 5.69
C PHE A 329 12.39 4.27 6.18
N TYR A 330 12.91 4.71 7.33
CA TYR A 330 12.47 5.95 7.99
C TYR A 330 10.96 6.02 8.29
N GLY A 331 10.26 4.88 8.41
CA GLY A 331 8.84 4.85 8.75
C GLY A 331 8.53 5.51 10.11
N ALA A 332 9.47 5.48 11.05
CA ALA A 332 9.43 6.28 12.28
C ALA A 332 10.36 7.51 12.15
N SER A 333 9.97 8.49 11.33
CA SER A 333 10.78 9.64 10.91
C SER A 333 11.49 10.38 12.06
N ARG A 334 10.86 10.49 13.24
CA ARG A 334 11.47 11.15 14.42
C ARG A 334 12.71 10.46 14.99
N THR A 335 12.87 9.16 14.73
CA THR A 335 13.96 8.35 15.30
C THR A 335 14.83 7.69 14.22
N GLY A 336 14.47 7.85 12.94
CA GLY A 336 15.10 7.15 11.81
C GLY A 336 14.89 5.62 11.81
N ARG A 337 14.07 5.09 12.74
CA ARG A 337 13.79 3.66 12.81
C ARG A 337 12.88 3.22 11.67
N TRP A 338 13.05 1.95 11.31
CA TRP A 338 12.20 1.27 10.36
C TRP A 338 10.83 1.03 11.01
N ALA A 339 9.77 1.00 10.20
CA ALA A 339 8.41 0.66 10.64
C ALA A 339 7.88 -0.58 9.93
#